data_AF-A0A6S7H6D6-F1
#
_entry.id   AF-A0A6S7H6D6-F1
#
_cell.length_a   1.000
_cell.length_b   1.000
_cell.length_c   1.000
_cell.angle_alpha   90.00
_cell.angle_beta   90.00
_cell.angle_gamma   90.00
#
_symmetry.space_group_name_H-M   'P 1'
#
loop_
_entity.id
_entity.type
_entity.pdbx_description
1 polymer ?
#
loop_
_entity_poly.entity_id
_entity_poly.type
_entity_poly.pdbx_seq_one_letter_code
_entity_poly.pdbx_strand_id
1 'polypeptide(L)'
;MEKLIALGKEFGFEGKELLAFVKEQQDEEKRRVDEEREERQRERESKKLEAEERERIRLRELDEKEKEREMGEREKEAQRRHELAMKELELQSANVEVNSASIKSAAKLPKLPTFVDGKDDLDSYLQRFERFAKNNNWDQSTWSTSLSALLTGRALDVYSRLSETAAVDYKQLKEAFEKV
;
A
#
# COMPACT_ATOMS: atom_id res chain seq x y z
N MET A 1 2.10 18.60 82.06
CA MET A 1 1.38 19.37 83.09
C MET A 1 2.22 19.59 84.34
N GLU A 2 2.70 18.55 85.03
CA GLU A 2 3.51 18.72 86.26
C GLU A 2 4.77 19.57 86.06
N LYS A 3 5.46 19.42 84.92
CA LYS A 3 6.62 20.24 84.55
C LYS A 3 6.29 21.72 84.33
N LEU A 4 5.14 22.04 83.74
CA LEU A 4 4.70 23.43 83.50
C LEU A 4 4.24 24.11 84.80
N ILE A 5 3.63 23.34 85.70
CA ILE A 5 3.20 23.81 87.02
C ILE A 5 4.43 24.08 87.92
N ALA A 6 5.44 23.20 87.89
CA ALA A 6 6.70 23.41 88.62
C ALA A 6 7.45 24.65 88.10
N LEU A 7 7.56 24.79 86.78
CA LEU A 7 8.21 25.92 86.12
C LEU A 7 7.48 27.25 86.42
N GLY A 8 6.14 27.27 86.35
CA GLY A 8 5.37 28.48 86.67
C GLY A 8 5.50 28.90 88.15
N LYS A 9 5.60 27.94 89.08
CA LYS A 9 5.90 28.25 90.50
C LYS A 9 7.32 28.77 90.71
N GLU A 10 8.30 28.28 89.94
CA GLU A 10 9.68 28.75 89.96
C GLU A 10 9.81 30.19 89.44
N PHE A 11 8.95 30.59 88.49
CA PHE A 11 8.78 31.98 88.06
C PHE A 11 8.00 32.87 89.05
N GLY A 12 7.56 32.32 90.19
CA GLY A 12 6.85 33.06 91.23
C GLY A 12 5.35 33.24 90.98
N PHE A 13 4.77 32.57 89.97
CA PHE A 13 3.34 32.64 89.71
C PHE A 13 2.56 31.74 90.69
N GLU A 14 1.48 32.27 91.27
CA GLU A 14 0.60 31.56 92.19
C GLU A 14 -0.88 31.70 91.82
N GLY A 15 -1.70 30.75 92.27
CA GLY A 15 -3.15 30.80 92.09
C GLY A 15 -3.60 30.98 90.64
N LYS A 16 -4.21 32.13 90.34
CA LYS A 16 -4.78 32.43 89.01
C LYS A 16 -3.71 32.70 87.94
N GLU A 17 -2.57 33.27 88.31
CA GLU A 17 -1.48 33.57 87.36
C GLU A 17 -0.78 32.30 86.89
N LEU A 18 -0.58 31.35 87.79
CA LEU A 18 -0.04 30.02 87.47
C LEU A 18 -0.95 29.25 86.51
N LEU A 19 -2.26 29.31 86.73
CA LEU A 19 -3.25 28.69 85.84
C LEU A 19 -3.27 29.33 84.45
N ALA A 20 -3.15 30.66 84.38
CA ALA A 20 -3.09 31.39 83.11
C ALA A 20 -1.83 30.99 82.31
N PHE A 21 -0.65 30.96 82.95
CA PHE A 21 0.60 30.53 82.32
C PHE A 21 0.54 29.10 81.78
N VAL A 22 0.05 28.15 82.59
CA VAL A 22 -0.06 26.74 82.16
C VAL A 22 -1.03 26.60 81.00
N LYS A 23 -2.16 27.32 81.03
CA LYS A 23 -3.15 27.29 79.96
C LYS A 23 -2.60 27.90 78.67
N GLU A 24 -1.94 29.05 78.75
CA GLU A 24 -1.31 29.71 77.61
C GLU A 24 -0.24 28.83 76.96
N GLN A 25 0.62 28.19 77.77
CA GLN A 25 1.62 27.25 77.26
C GLN A 25 1.00 26.00 76.63
N GLN A 26 -0.11 25.49 77.17
CA GLN A 26 -0.82 24.36 76.57
C GLN A 26 -1.53 24.74 75.27
N ASP A 27 -2.13 25.92 75.20
CA ASP A 27 -2.79 26.44 74.01
C ASP A 27 -1.76 26.70 72.90
N GLU A 28 -0.58 27.23 73.23
CA GLU A 28 0.51 27.45 72.29
C GLU A 28 1.11 26.13 71.76
N GLU A 29 1.37 25.15 72.64
CA GLU A 29 1.84 23.82 72.23
C GLU A 29 0.81 23.13 71.32
N LYS A 30 -0.48 23.27 71.63
CA LYS A 30 -1.56 22.75 70.78
C LYS A 30 -1.58 23.43 69.42
N ARG A 31 -1.44 24.76 69.36
CA ARG A 31 -1.36 25.51 68.08
C ARG A 31 -0.18 25.05 67.25
N ARG A 32 0.99 24.87 67.84
CA ARG A 32 2.18 24.35 67.13
C ARG A 32 1.95 22.96 66.55
N VAL A 33 1.30 22.06 67.30
CA VAL A 33 0.99 20.70 66.82
C VAL A 33 -0.07 20.73 65.71
N ASP A 34 -1.08 21.59 65.84
CA ASP A 34 -2.13 21.74 64.83
C ASP A 34 -1.54 22.34 63.53
N GLU A 35 -0.69 23.36 63.62
CA GLU A 35 0.04 23.95 62.50
C GLU A 35 0.97 22.94 61.81
N GLU A 36 1.73 22.15 62.58
CA GLU A 36 2.62 21.12 62.02
C GLU A 36 1.82 20.01 61.31
N ARG A 37 0.64 19.66 61.83
CA ARG A 37 -0.26 18.70 61.17
C ARG A 37 -0.81 19.26 59.87
N GLU A 38 -1.24 20.53 59.86
CA GLU A 38 -1.70 21.19 58.65
C GLU A 38 -0.60 21.29 57.59
N GLU A 39 0.62 21.64 57.98
CA GLU A 39 1.76 21.72 57.07
C GLU A 39 2.08 20.36 56.46
N ARG A 40 2.17 19.30 57.28
CA ARG A 40 2.35 17.93 56.77
C ARG A 40 1.21 17.49 55.86
N GLN A 41 -0.03 17.92 56.12
CA GLN A 41 -1.16 17.60 55.26
C GLN A 41 -1.03 18.30 53.91
N ARG A 42 -0.71 19.61 53.90
CA ARG A 42 -0.47 20.39 52.68
C ARG A 42 0.68 19.81 51.86
N GLU A 43 1.76 19.39 52.51
CA GLU A 43 2.90 18.77 51.82
C GLU A 43 2.51 17.44 51.16
N ARG A 44 1.71 16.61 51.84
CA ARG A 44 1.19 15.35 51.27
C ARG A 44 0.26 15.60 50.10
N GLU A 45 -0.64 16.58 50.21
CA GLU A 45 -1.55 16.97 49.14
C GLU A 45 -0.78 17.51 47.93
N SER A 46 0.22 18.37 48.15
CA SER A 46 1.09 18.89 47.10
C SER A 46 1.87 17.78 46.39
N LYS A 47 2.48 16.86 47.14
CA LYS A 47 3.18 15.70 46.57
C LYS A 47 2.26 14.78 45.79
N LYS A 48 1.02 14.60 46.26
CA LYS A 48 0.01 13.79 45.56
C LYS A 48 -0.38 14.43 44.23
N LEU A 49 -0.64 15.74 44.22
CA LEU A 49 -0.96 16.50 43.01
C LEU A 49 0.19 16.46 41.99
N GLU A 50 1.44 16.60 42.46
CA GLU A 50 2.62 16.53 41.59
C GLU A 50 2.79 15.13 40.98
N ALA A 51 2.55 14.07 41.76
CA ALA A 51 2.59 12.70 41.27
C ALA A 51 1.49 12.43 40.22
N GLU A 52 0.27 12.90 40.48
CA GLU A 52 -0.87 12.77 39.56
C GLU A 52 -0.64 13.54 38.25
N GLU A 53 -0.05 14.73 38.32
CA GLU A 53 0.32 15.49 37.12
C GLU A 53 1.42 14.80 36.32
N ARG A 54 2.46 14.28 36.98
CA ARG A 54 3.53 13.51 36.33
C ARG A 54 2.95 12.26 35.64
N GLU A 55 2.02 11.57 36.28
CA GLU A 55 1.35 10.42 35.69
C GLU A 55 0.50 10.82 34.48
N ARG A 56 -0.26 11.93 34.58
CA ARG A 56 -1.06 12.47 33.47
C ARG A 56 -0.20 12.84 32.26
N ILE A 57 0.94 13.48 32.49
CA ILE A 57 1.90 13.82 31.43
C ILE A 57 2.44 12.54 30.78
N ARG A 58 2.88 11.57 31.59
CA ARG A 58 3.41 10.29 31.07
C ARG A 58 2.37 9.53 30.25
N LEU A 59 1.11 9.55 30.66
CA LEU A 59 0.02 8.89 29.93
C LEU A 59 -0.22 9.57 28.57
N ARG A 60 -0.18 10.91 28.53
CA ARG A 60 -0.30 11.68 27.29
C ARG A 60 0.85 11.40 26.33
N GLU A 61 2.08 11.36 26.82
CA GLU A 61 3.26 11.03 26.00
C GLU A 61 3.17 9.62 25.40
N LEU A 62 2.63 8.65 26.15
CA LEU A 62 2.41 7.30 25.65
C LEU A 62 1.34 7.26 24.56
N ASP A 63 0.21 7.95 24.75
CA ASP A 63 -0.86 8.06 23.73
C ASP A 63 -0.37 8.77 22.46
N GLU A 64 0.40 9.85 22.58
CA GLU A 64 1.00 10.55 21.44
C GLU A 64 1.97 9.64 20.68
N LYS A 65 2.82 8.91 21.41
CA LYS A 65 3.77 7.96 20.81
C LYS A 65 3.07 6.79 20.13
N GLU A 66 1.96 6.30 20.68
CA GLU A 66 1.15 5.25 20.07
C GLU A 66 0.51 5.75 18.77
N LYS A 67 -0.09 6.94 18.79
CA LYS A 67 -0.66 7.59 17.59
C LYS A 67 0.39 7.83 16.51
N GLU A 68 1.58 8.28 16.88
CA GLU A 68 2.68 8.47 15.93
C GLU A 68 3.09 7.15 15.26
N ARG A 69 3.15 6.05 16.03
CA ARG A 69 3.43 4.72 15.49
C ARG A 69 2.34 4.23 14.56
N GLU A 70 1.07 4.39 14.95
CA GLU A 70 -0.07 3.99 14.12
C GLU A 70 -0.11 4.78 12.80
N MET A 71 0.12 6.09 12.87
CA MET A 71 0.19 6.95 11.68
C MET A 71 1.36 6.56 10.77
N GLY A 72 2.53 6.30 11.35
CA GLY A 72 3.69 5.83 10.59
C GLY A 72 3.48 4.46 9.93
N GLU A 73 2.75 3.55 10.57
CA GLU A 73 2.37 2.26 9.98
C GLU A 73 1.36 2.42 8.84
N ARG A 74 0.32 3.24 9.03
CA ARG A 74 -0.68 3.57 7.99
C ARG A 74 -0.03 4.23 6.78
N GLU A 75 0.91 5.16 6.99
CA GLU A 75 1.61 5.83 5.89
C GLU A 75 2.46 4.84 5.11
N LYS A 76 3.23 3.97 5.78
CA LYS A 76 4.00 2.91 5.12
C LYS A 76 3.12 1.93 4.36
N GLU A 77 1.95 1.59 4.89
CA GLU A 77 0.99 0.73 4.19
C GLU A 77 0.43 1.43 2.95
N ALA A 78 0.05 2.71 3.06
CA ALA A 78 -0.42 3.51 1.93
C ALA A 78 0.66 3.62 0.84
N GLN A 79 1.92 3.84 1.21
CA GLN A 79 3.06 3.86 0.28
C GLN A 79 3.23 2.52 -0.43
N ARG A 80 3.19 1.39 0.30
CA ARG A 80 3.26 0.05 -0.30
C ARG A 80 2.10 -0.21 -1.26
N ARG A 81 0.87 0.17 -0.88
CA ARG A 81 -0.31 0.02 -1.74
C ARG A 81 -0.17 0.86 -3.01
N HIS A 82 0.32 2.09 -2.90
CA HIS A 82 0.58 2.95 -4.04
C HIS A 82 1.67 2.37 -4.95
N GLU A 83 2.77 1.88 -4.39
CA GLU A 83 3.85 1.25 -5.15
C GLU A 83 3.37 0.01 -5.91
N LEU A 84 2.58 -0.85 -5.25
CA LEU A 84 1.99 -2.03 -5.88
C LEU A 84 1.02 -1.65 -7.00
N ALA A 85 0.16 -0.65 -6.78
CA ALA A 85 -0.77 -0.16 -7.80
C ALA A 85 -0.04 0.42 -9.02
N MET A 86 1.05 1.16 -8.81
CA MET A 86 1.89 1.69 -9.89
C MET A 86 2.55 0.57 -10.70
N LYS A 87 3.12 -0.45 -10.02
CA LYS A 87 3.69 -1.63 -10.69
C LYS A 87 2.64 -2.42 -11.46
N GLU A 88 1.43 -2.57 -10.92
CA GLU A 88 0.34 -3.27 -11.62
C GLU A 88 -0.08 -2.51 -12.89
N LEU A 89 -0.21 -1.18 -12.81
CA LEU A 89 -0.49 -0.35 -13.99
C LEU A 89 0.63 -0.43 -15.03
N GLU A 90 1.90 -0.45 -14.61
CA GLU A 90 3.05 -0.62 -15.51
C GLU A 90 3.04 -1.99 -16.21
N LEU A 91 2.70 -3.06 -15.50
CA LEU A 91 2.56 -4.40 -16.11
C LEU A 91 1.37 -4.47 -17.06
N GLN A 92 0.25 -3.84 -16.70
CA GLN A 92 -0.92 -3.76 -17.58
C GLN A 92 -0.61 -2.95 -18.85
N SER A 93 0.10 -1.82 -18.74
CA SER A 93 0.48 -1.02 -19.91
C SER A 93 1.47 -1.76 -20.80
N ALA A 94 2.46 -2.44 -20.24
CA ALA A 94 3.38 -3.29 -20.99
C ALA A 94 2.65 -4.43 -21.73
N ASN A 95 1.66 -5.05 -21.08
CA ASN A 95 0.83 -6.09 -21.71
C ASN A 95 -0.06 -5.53 -22.83
N VAL A 96 -0.59 -4.32 -22.68
CA VAL A 96 -1.33 -3.62 -23.76
C VAL A 96 -0.38 -3.27 -24.90
N GLU A 97 0.85 -2.83 -24.65
CA GLU A 97 1.84 -2.56 -25.68
C GLU A 97 2.22 -3.82 -26.47
N VAL A 98 2.48 -4.95 -25.78
CA VAL A 98 2.78 -6.25 -26.41
C VAL A 98 1.59 -6.72 -27.25
N ASN A 99 0.37 -6.66 -26.72
CA ASN A 99 -0.83 -7.03 -27.49
C ASN A 99 -1.08 -6.08 -28.66
N SER A 100 -0.83 -4.78 -28.51
CA SER A 100 -0.97 -3.81 -29.60
C SER A 100 0.09 -4.02 -30.69
N ALA A 101 1.31 -4.42 -30.34
CA ALA A 101 2.37 -4.78 -31.28
C ALA A 101 2.01 -6.06 -32.04
N SER A 102 1.45 -7.06 -31.34
CA SER A 102 0.98 -8.32 -31.92
C SER A 102 -0.23 -8.13 -32.85
N ILE A 103 -1.13 -7.19 -32.55
CA ILE A 103 -2.25 -6.82 -33.44
C ILE A 103 -1.77 -5.97 -34.62
N LYS A 104 -0.79 -5.07 -34.43
CA LYS A 104 -0.20 -4.27 -35.53
C LYS A 104 0.64 -5.11 -36.51
N SER A 105 1.13 -6.30 -36.11
CA SER A 105 1.76 -7.25 -37.05
C SER A 105 0.75 -7.99 -37.93
N ALA A 106 -0.51 -8.12 -37.51
CA ALA A 106 -1.55 -8.83 -38.28
C ALA A 106 -2.13 -8.02 -39.45
N ALA A 107 -1.80 -6.72 -39.58
CA ALA A 107 -2.41 -5.82 -40.57
C ALA A 107 -1.46 -5.28 -41.65
N LYS A 108 -0.18 -5.70 -41.68
CA LYS A 108 0.71 -5.33 -42.78
C LYS A 108 0.57 -6.37 -43.88
N LEU A 109 -0.27 -6.09 -44.87
CA LEU A 109 -0.32 -6.87 -46.10
C LEU A 109 1.12 -7.13 -46.58
N PRO A 110 1.45 -8.39 -46.93
CA PRO A 110 2.78 -8.73 -47.40
C PRO A 110 3.13 -7.81 -48.58
N LYS A 111 4.31 -7.17 -48.56
CA LYS A 111 4.88 -6.45 -49.72
C LYS A 111 5.33 -7.41 -50.83
N LEU A 112 4.66 -8.55 -50.95
CA LEU A 112 4.90 -9.52 -52.00
C LEU A 112 4.06 -9.14 -53.22
N PRO A 113 4.61 -9.25 -54.44
CA PRO A 113 3.80 -9.14 -55.65
C PRO A 113 2.68 -10.17 -55.61
N THR A 114 1.48 -9.80 -56.04
CA THR A 114 0.35 -10.73 -56.20
C THR A 114 0.73 -11.88 -57.14
N PHE A 115 0.26 -13.09 -56.84
CA PHE A 115 0.36 -14.24 -57.73
C PHE A 115 -0.43 -13.96 -59.01
N VAL A 116 0.17 -14.23 -60.17
CA VAL A 116 -0.48 -14.10 -61.48
C VAL A 116 -0.66 -15.48 -62.12
N ASP A 117 -1.91 -15.93 -62.19
CA ASP A 117 -2.28 -17.20 -62.81
C ASP A 117 -1.82 -17.27 -64.29
N GLY A 118 -1.13 -18.35 -64.65
CA GLY A 118 -0.56 -18.58 -65.98
C GLY A 118 0.82 -17.97 -66.24
N LYS A 119 1.33 -17.11 -65.35
CA LYS A 119 2.70 -16.57 -65.42
C LYS A 119 3.58 -17.07 -64.27
N ASP A 120 3.03 -17.16 -63.07
CA ASP A 120 3.72 -17.64 -61.89
C ASP A 120 3.42 -19.13 -61.66
N ASP A 121 4.45 -19.87 -61.24
CA ASP A 121 4.30 -21.23 -60.74
C ASP A 121 3.83 -21.20 -59.28
N LEU A 122 2.72 -21.89 -58.98
CA LEU A 122 2.04 -21.81 -57.69
C LEU A 122 2.89 -22.38 -56.56
N ASP A 123 3.56 -23.52 -56.78
CA ASP A 123 4.43 -24.14 -55.78
C ASP A 123 5.61 -23.25 -55.41
N SER A 124 6.26 -22.68 -56.43
CA SER A 124 7.36 -21.72 -56.25
C SER A 124 6.90 -20.45 -55.53
N TYR A 125 5.69 -19.97 -55.82
CA TYR A 125 5.10 -18.81 -55.16
C TYR A 125 4.79 -19.08 -53.68
N LEU A 126 4.21 -20.24 -53.37
CA LEU A 126 3.93 -20.67 -51.99
C LEU A 126 5.21 -20.78 -51.17
N GLN A 127 6.28 -21.39 -51.71
CA GLN A 127 7.57 -21.46 -51.02
C GLN A 127 8.14 -20.07 -50.71
N ARG A 128 8.01 -19.11 -51.64
CA ARG A 128 8.44 -17.73 -51.43
C ARG A 128 7.62 -17.06 -50.32
N PHE A 129 6.31 -17.26 -50.31
CA PHE A 129 5.41 -16.77 -49.27
C PHE A 129 5.76 -17.36 -47.90
N GLU A 130 5.95 -18.68 -47.80
CA GLU A 130 6.32 -19.33 -46.53
C GLU A 130 7.66 -18.80 -45.98
N ARG A 131 8.67 -18.64 -46.85
CA ARG A 131 9.97 -18.08 -46.43
C ARG A 131 9.81 -16.64 -45.94
N PHE A 132 8.99 -15.84 -46.63
CA PHE A 132 8.71 -14.46 -46.23
C PHE A 132 7.98 -14.41 -44.87
N ALA A 133 6.92 -15.21 -44.69
CA ALA A 133 6.15 -15.26 -43.45
C ALA A 133 6.99 -15.75 -42.27
N LYS A 134 7.80 -16.81 -42.47
CA LYS A 134 8.76 -17.31 -41.45
C LYS A 134 9.80 -16.26 -41.07
N ASN A 135 10.41 -15.59 -42.06
CA ASN A 135 11.41 -14.56 -41.79
C ASN A 135 10.85 -13.32 -41.08
N ASN A 136 9.54 -13.08 -41.19
CA ASN A 136 8.85 -11.99 -40.49
C ASN A 136 8.12 -12.44 -39.21
N ASN A 137 8.33 -13.70 -38.77
CA ASN A 137 7.70 -14.28 -37.58
C ASN A 137 6.17 -14.18 -37.57
N TRP A 138 5.53 -14.41 -38.71
CA TRP A 138 4.07 -14.37 -38.79
C TRP A 138 3.43 -15.60 -38.14
N ASP A 139 2.35 -15.39 -37.41
CA ASP A 139 1.55 -16.48 -36.86
C ASP A 139 0.86 -17.26 -37.98
N GLN A 140 1.00 -18.60 -37.98
CA GLN A 140 0.46 -19.47 -39.03
C GLN A 140 -1.07 -19.36 -39.18
N SER A 141 -1.80 -19.00 -38.12
CA SER A 141 -3.25 -18.75 -38.18
C SER A 141 -3.61 -17.59 -39.11
N THR A 142 -2.68 -16.67 -39.36
CA THR A 142 -2.89 -15.50 -40.23
C THR A 142 -2.39 -15.69 -41.66
N TRP A 143 -1.69 -16.79 -41.94
CA TRP A 143 -1.06 -17.02 -43.23
C TRP A 143 -2.11 -17.21 -44.34
N SER A 144 -3.18 -17.94 -44.06
CA SER A 144 -4.22 -18.22 -45.04
C SER A 144 -4.95 -16.95 -45.49
N THR A 145 -5.35 -16.11 -44.53
CA THR A 145 -5.99 -14.81 -44.79
C THR A 145 -5.04 -13.84 -45.50
N SER A 146 -3.74 -13.85 -45.16
CA SER A 146 -2.76 -12.99 -45.82
C SER A 146 -2.44 -13.45 -47.25
N LEU A 147 -2.45 -14.77 -47.48
CA LEU A 147 -2.22 -15.35 -48.79
C LEU A 147 -3.40 -15.08 -49.73
N SER A 148 -4.65 -15.17 -49.26
CA SER A 148 -5.83 -14.93 -50.12
C SER A 148 -5.86 -13.54 -50.75
N ALA A 149 -5.35 -12.51 -50.07
CA ALA A 149 -5.20 -11.17 -50.60
C ALA A 149 -4.14 -11.06 -51.73
N LEU A 150 -3.25 -12.05 -51.86
CA LEU A 150 -2.21 -12.09 -52.87
C LEU A 150 -2.55 -12.99 -54.07
N LEU A 151 -3.59 -13.80 -53.98
CA LEU A 151 -3.98 -14.74 -55.04
C LEU A 151 -4.83 -14.04 -56.11
N THR A 152 -4.69 -14.49 -57.36
CA THR A 152 -5.54 -14.07 -58.47
C THR A 152 -5.94 -15.29 -59.32
N GLY A 153 -6.96 -15.12 -60.17
CA GLY A 153 -7.38 -16.15 -61.13
C GLY A 153 -7.81 -17.46 -60.47
N ARG A 154 -7.42 -18.60 -61.05
CA ARG A 154 -7.85 -19.93 -60.57
C ARG A 154 -7.44 -20.22 -59.14
N ALA A 155 -6.32 -19.69 -58.67
CA ALA A 155 -5.90 -19.87 -57.28
C ALA A 155 -6.84 -19.16 -56.30
N LEU A 156 -7.36 -17.98 -56.66
CA LEU A 156 -8.36 -17.30 -55.85
C LEU A 156 -9.71 -18.02 -55.89
N ASP A 157 -10.09 -18.58 -57.06
CA ASP A 157 -11.31 -19.38 -57.19
C ASP A 157 -11.28 -20.60 -56.27
N VAL A 158 -10.14 -21.30 -56.16
CA VAL A 158 -9.95 -22.44 -55.27
C VAL A 158 -10.13 -22.04 -53.81
N TYR A 159 -9.52 -20.92 -53.39
CA TYR A 159 -9.71 -20.37 -52.06
C TYR A 159 -11.19 -20.06 -51.77
N SER A 160 -11.91 -19.45 -52.71
CA SER A 160 -13.33 -19.09 -52.53
C SER A 160 -14.28 -20.29 -52.43
N ARG A 161 -13.87 -21.47 -52.90
CA ARG A 161 -14.66 -22.71 -52.84
C ARG A 161 -14.46 -23.49 -51.54
N LEU A 162 -13.49 -23.11 -50.72
CA LEU A 162 -13.24 -23.73 -49.42
C LEU A 162 -14.28 -23.28 -48.39
N SER A 163 -14.59 -24.17 -47.44
CA SER A 163 -15.39 -23.79 -46.27
C SER A 163 -14.62 -22.80 -45.40
N GLU A 164 -15.32 -21.97 -44.63
CA GLU A 164 -14.71 -20.96 -43.76
C GLU A 164 -13.66 -21.57 -42.80
N THR A 165 -13.92 -22.78 -42.29
CA THR A 165 -12.99 -23.54 -41.44
C THR A 165 -11.74 -24.02 -42.17
N ALA A 166 -11.84 -24.37 -43.46
CA ALA A 166 -10.71 -24.82 -44.28
C ALA A 166 -9.93 -23.63 -44.86
N ALA A 167 -10.61 -22.51 -45.10
CA ALA A 167 -10.04 -21.29 -45.65
C ALA A 167 -9.16 -20.53 -44.65
N VAL A 168 -9.33 -20.73 -43.33
CA VAL A 168 -8.43 -20.15 -42.30
C VAL A 168 -7.23 -21.04 -41.96
N ASP A 169 -7.28 -22.32 -42.33
CA ASP A 169 -6.20 -23.28 -42.10
C ASP A 169 -5.27 -23.36 -43.32
N TYR A 170 -4.04 -22.85 -43.14
CA TYR A 170 -3.02 -22.84 -44.20
C TYR A 170 -2.72 -24.25 -44.75
N LYS A 171 -2.77 -25.29 -43.91
CA LYS A 171 -2.49 -26.66 -44.34
C LYS A 171 -3.59 -27.16 -45.28
N GLN A 172 -4.85 -26.93 -44.92
CA GLN A 172 -5.99 -27.31 -45.75
C GLN A 172 -6.04 -26.51 -47.06
N LEU A 173 -5.68 -25.22 -47.00
CA LEU A 173 -5.57 -24.39 -48.19
C LEU A 173 -4.49 -24.92 -49.15
N LYS A 174 -3.32 -25.30 -48.64
CA LYS A 174 -2.23 -25.86 -49.45
C LYS A 174 -2.63 -27.19 -50.10
N GLU A 175 -3.28 -28.08 -49.33
CA GLU A 175 -3.83 -29.34 -49.86
C GLU A 175 -4.91 -29.11 -50.93
N ALA A 176 -5.63 -27.98 -50.89
CA ALA A 176 -6.61 -27.64 -51.90
C ALA A 176 -5.95 -27.21 -53.23
N PHE A 177 -4.80 -26.55 -53.17
CA PHE A 177 -4.03 -26.17 -54.37
C PHE A 177 -3.39 -27.36 -55.08
N GLU A 178 -3.01 -28.40 -54.34
CA GLU A 178 -2.45 -29.64 -54.91
C GLU A 178 -3.51 -30.49 -55.67
N LYS A 179 -4.80 -30.18 -55.52
CA LYS A 179 -5.93 -30.93 -56.10
C LYS A 179 -6.49 -30.30 -57.38
N VAL A 180 -5.85 -29.28 -57.92
CA VAL A 180 -6.32 -28.43 -59.03
C VAL A 180 -5.42 -28.61 -60.25
#